data_AF-A0A946YDT9-F1
#
_entry.id   AF-A0A946YDT9-F1
#
_cell.length_a   1.000
_cell.length_b   1.000
_cell.length_c   1.000
_cell.angle_alpha   90.00
_cell.angle_beta   90.00
_cell.angle_gamma   90.00
#
_symmetry.space_group_name_H-M   'P 1'
#
loop_
_entity.id
_entity.type
_entity.pdbx_description
1 polymer ?
#
loop_
_entity_poly.entity_id
_entity_poly.type
_entity_poly.pdbx_seq_one_letter_code
_entity_poly.pdbx_strand_id
1 'polypeptide(L)'
;MDNKQKNSNYPKPLEESIERVINPFQNFIYNQTTGSFLLLFCTILALCIANSQFADDYETLIKTPVGIIFDEWSFKMSLRHWVNDGLMALFFFMLGLEIKREILVGELKKPQQFFPIVAAAIGGMLVPAAIFFAFNAGSMNAHGWGIPMATDAAFAVGVLVFLGRRIPAALIVFLTALAIIDDMGAILIIAFFYSETINTFYLSIAAMLLLFLAGCNIFGFRHPVVYFLGGGMIWLTMLNSGIHATVAGILVAITVPARPIRA
;
A
#
# COMPACT_ATOMS: atom_id res chain seq x y z
N MET A 1 14.83 57.96 8.87
CA MET A 1 13.85 57.39 9.82
C MET A 1 13.12 56.29 9.08
N ASP A 2 13.79 55.15 8.83
CA ASP A 2 13.80 53.96 9.69
C ASP A 2 12.42 53.31 9.84
N ASN A 3 12.14 52.24 9.09
CA ASN A 3 11.92 50.92 9.69
C ASN A 3 11.87 49.82 8.62
N LYS A 4 13.03 49.17 8.39
CA LYS A 4 13.07 47.83 7.80
C LYS A 4 12.62 46.85 8.88
N GLN A 5 11.39 46.33 8.80
CA GLN A 5 11.00 45.14 9.56
C GLN A 5 11.82 43.95 9.05
N LYS A 6 12.92 43.69 9.75
CA LYS A 6 13.75 42.49 9.62
C LYS A 6 12.90 41.26 10.00
N ASN A 7 12.83 40.33 9.07
CA ASN A 7 12.61 38.91 9.31
C ASN A 7 13.33 38.46 10.59
N SER A 8 12.57 37.90 11.54
CA SER A 8 13.09 37.11 12.65
C SER A 8 12.48 35.71 12.55
N ASN A 9 12.89 34.98 11.51
CA ASN A 9 12.58 33.57 11.33
C ASN A 9 13.74 32.75 11.89
N TYR A 10 14.00 32.88 13.20
CA TYR A 10 14.96 32.04 13.90
C TYR A 10 14.22 30.75 14.29
N PRO A 11 14.60 29.57 13.74
CA PRO A 11 14.00 28.32 14.19
C PRO A 11 14.28 28.13 15.67
N LYS A 12 13.28 27.67 16.42
CA LYS A 12 13.43 27.44 17.87
C LYS A 12 14.45 26.31 18.09
N PRO A 13 15.22 26.30 19.18
CA PRO A 13 16.28 25.29 19.42
C PRO A 13 15.75 23.84 19.43
N LEU A 14 14.47 23.64 19.71
CA LEU A 14 13.78 22.36 19.61
C LEU A 14 13.47 21.96 18.16
N GLU A 15 13.12 22.91 17.28
CA GLU A 15 12.91 22.66 15.85
C GLU A 15 14.23 22.27 15.17
N GLU A 16 15.34 22.94 15.48
CA GLU A 16 16.65 22.56 14.95
C GLU A 16 17.07 21.15 15.39
N SER A 17 16.76 20.75 16.62
CA SER A 17 17.09 19.42 17.14
C SER A 17 16.25 18.33 16.49
N ILE A 18 14.97 18.62 16.27
CA ILE A 18 14.03 17.73 15.57
C ILE A 18 14.42 17.61 14.10
N GLU A 19 14.70 18.71 13.40
CA GLU A 19 15.16 18.72 12.00
C GLU A 19 16.51 18.00 11.81
N ARG A 20 17.43 18.09 12.79
CA ARG A 20 18.75 17.45 12.73
C ARG A 20 18.68 15.92 12.86
N VAL A 21 17.62 15.38 13.47
CA VAL A 21 17.34 13.94 13.53
C VAL A 21 16.44 13.50 12.37
N ILE A 22 15.47 14.34 11.98
CA ILE A 22 14.51 14.03 10.91
C ILE A 22 15.16 14.06 9.53
N ASN A 23 16.03 15.02 9.21
CA ASN A 23 16.66 15.12 7.89
C ASN A 23 17.48 13.87 7.49
N PRO A 24 18.36 13.30 8.34
CA PRO A 24 19.07 12.07 7.99
C PRO A 24 18.14 10.85 7.93
N PHE A 25 17.10 10.77 8.76
CA PHE A 25 16.12 9.68 8.71
C PHE A 25 15.21 9.77 7.47
N GLN A 26 14.82 10.99 7.09
CA GLN A 26 14.11 11.27 5.84
C GLN A 26 14.99 10.95 4.64
N ASN A 27 16.25 11.39 4.61
CA ASN A 27 17.19 11.02 3.54
C ASN A 27 17.46 9.51 3.48
N PHE A 28 17.46 8.83 4.63
CA PHE A 28 17.55 7.38 4.74
C PHE A 28 16.32 6.70 4.12
N ILE A 29 15.11 7.19 4.41
CA ILE A 29 13.84 6.70 3.83
C ILE A 29 13.69 7.04 2.34
N TYR A 30 14.16 8.21 1.91
CA TYR A 30 14.07 8.67 0.51
C TYR A 30 14.99 7.90 -0.44
N ASN A 31 16.06 7.30 0.08
CA ASN A 31 16.91 6.43 -0.73
C ASN A 31 16.25 5.06 -0.90
N GLN A 32 15.72 4.81 -2.10
CA GLN A 32 15.08 3.55 -2.50
C GLN A 32 15.94 2.31 -2.19
N THR A 33 17.27 2.43 -2.28
CA THR A 33 18.25 1.40 -1.91
C THR A 33 18.16 0.99 -0.43
N THR A 34 17.95 1.96 0.45
CA THR A 34 17.88 1.76 1.89
C THR A 34 16.64 0.99 2.29
N GLY A 35 15.50 1.31 1.67
CA GLY A 35 14.24 0.60 1.89
C GLY A 35 14.36 -0.88 1.51
N SER A 36 14.98 -1.18 0.36
CA SER A 36 15.20 -2.55 -0.07
C SER A 36 16.20 -3.31 0.82
N PHE A 37 17.25 -2.65 1.31
CA PHE A 37 18.17 -3.26 2.28
C PHE A 37 17.47 -3.57 3.61
N LEU A 38 16.67 -2.62 4.12
CA LEU A 38 15.90 -2.81 5.35
C LEU A 38 14.91 -3.97 5.20
N LEU A 39 14.22 -4.07 4.06
CA LEU A 39 13.32 -5.18 3.76
C LEU A 39 14.05 -6.52 3.78
N LEU A 40 15.20 -6.62 3.10
CA LEU A 40 16.02 -7.84 3.11
C LEU A 40 16.50 -8.19 4.53
N PHE A 41 16.95 -7.20 5.30
CA PHE A 41 17.37 -7.37 6.68
C PHE A 41 16.23 -7.91 7.55
N CYS A 42 15.04 -7.31 7.46
CA CYS A 42 13.84 -7.78 8.17
C CYS A 42 13.47 -9.21 7.77
N THR A 43 13.56 -9.57 6.48
CA THR A 43 13.29 -10.94 5.99
C THR A 43 14.28 -11.95 6.59
N ILE A 44 15.57 -11.63 6.58
CA ILE A 44 16.60 -12.49 7.17
C ILE A 44 16.36 -12.64 8.67
N LEU A 45 16.08 -11.54 9.37
CA LEU A 45 15.78 -11.55 10.79
C LEU A 45 14.55 -12.41 11.10
N ALA A 46 13.47 -12.27 10.32
CA ALA A 46 12.27 -13.08 10.47
C ALA A 46 12.54 -14.57 10.26
N LEU A 47 13.34 -14.94 9.25
CA LEU A 47 13.78 -16.32 9.02
C LEU A 47 14.64 -16.85 10.19
N CYS A 48 15.56 -16.04 10.70
CA CYS A 48 16.37 -16.42 11.87
C CYS A 48 15.49 -16.67 13.10
N ILE A 49 14.53 -15.79 13.40
CA ILE A 49 13.59 -15.97 14.52
C ILE A 49 12.76 -17.24 14.31
N ALA A 50 12.16 -17.42 13.13
CA ALA A 50 11.29 -18.55 12.81
C ALA A 50 12.00 -19.92 12.85
N ASN A 51 13.33 -19.95 12.69
CA ASN A 51 14.14 -21.17 12.76
C ASN A 51 14.96 -21.28 14.06
N SER A 52 14.68 -20.43 15.05
CA SER A 52 15.36 -20.41 16.35
C SER A 52 14.47 -20.93 17.48
N GLN A 53 15.03 -21.07 18.67
CA GLN A 53 14.29 -21.38 19.90
C GLN A 53 13.19 -20.35 20.25
N PHE A 54 13.22 -19.15 19.64
CA PHE A 54 12.22 -18.10 19.86
C PHE A 54 11.01 -18.21 18.92
N ALA A 55 10.93 -19.25 18.07
CA ALA A 55 9.85 -19.41 17.10
C ALA A 55 8.46 -19.49 17.77
N ASP A 56 8.34 -20.24 18.87
CA ASP A 56 7.07 -20.40 19.60
C ASP A 56 6.64 -19.11 20.30
N ASP A 57 7.59 -18.37 20.89
CA ASP A 57 7.34 -17.06 21.51
C ASP A 57 6.86 -16.06 20.46
N TYR A 58 7.49 -16.05 19.28
CA TYR A 58 7.10 -15.20 18.16
C TYR A 58 5.71 -15.55 17.62
N GLU A 59 5.40 -16.84 17.44
CA GLU A 59 4.07 -17.30 17.03
C GLU A 59 2.98 -16.93 18.05
N THR A 60 3.29 -17.01 19.34
CA THR A 60 2.38 -16.59 20.41
C THR A 60 2.15 -15.08 20.38
N LEU A 61 3.21 -14.29 20.19
CA LEU A 61 3.13 -12.83 20.10
C LEU A 61 2.24 -12.39 18.94
N ILE A 62 2.46 -12.90 17.73
CA ILE A 62 1.69 -12.49 16.54
C ILE A 62 0.24 -13.02 16.55
N LYS A 63 -0.06 -14.07 17.32
CA LYS A 63 -1.43 -14.55 17.55
C LYS A 63 -2.15 -13.83 18.69
N THR A 64 -1.46 -12.98 19.45
CA THR A 64 -2.04 -12.27 20.59
C THR A 64 -3.24 -11.44 20.13
N PRO A 65 -4.43 -11.59 20.75
CA PRO A 65 -5.62 -10.84 20.38
C PRO A 65 -5.50 -9.39 20.86
N VAL A 66 -5.54 -8.46 19.90
CA VAL A 66 -5.51 -7.01 20.15
C VAL A 66 -6.83 -6.42 19.65
N GLY A 67 -7.44 -5.54 20.44
CA GLY A 67 -8.77 -5.06 20.12
C GLY A 67 -9.33 -4.06 21.13
N ILE A 68 -10.53 -3.57 20.84
CA ILE A 68 -11.27 -2.66 21.70
C ILE A 68 -12.53 -3.39 22.17
N ILE A 69 -12.83 -3.27 23.47
CA ILE A 69 -14.01 -3.86 24.10
C ILE A 69 -14.84 -2.71 24.66
N PHE A 70 -16.07 -2.58 24.19
CA PHE A 70 -17.07 -1.65 24.71
C PHE A 70 -18.29 -2.44 25.16
N ASP A 71 -18.36 -2.72 26.46
CA ASP A 71 -19.44 -3.48 27.09
C ASP A 71 -19.67 -4.84 26.39
N GLU A 72 -20.81 -5.05 25.72
CA GLU A 72 -21.10 -6.28 24.96
C GLU A 72 -20.44 -6.34 23.56
N TRP A 73 -19.97 -5.21 23.04
CA TRP A 73 -19.32 -5.15 21.74
C TRP A 73 -17.81 -5.36 21.88
N SER A 74 -17.29 -6.45 21.30
CA SER A 74 -15.85 -6.71 21.25
C SER A 74 -15.35 -6.79 19.82
N PHE A 75 -14.40 -5.92 19.48
CA PHE A 75 -13.68 -5.98 18.21
C PHE A 75 -12.25 -6.41 18.50
N LYS A 76 -11.96 -7.70 18.28
CA LYS A 76 -10.65 -8.31 18.54
C LYS A 76 -10.17 -9.01 17.29
N MET A 77 -8.90 -8.83 16.98
CA MET A 77 -8.21 -9.59 15.95
C MET A 77 -6.78 -9.88 16.40
N SER A 78 -6.14 -10.89 15.80
CA SER A 78 -4.75 -11.18 16.13
C SER A 78 -3.85 -10.00 15.74
N LEU A 79 -2.73 -9.84 16.45
CA LEU A 79 -1.71 -8.86 16.10
C LEU A 79 -1.28 -9.00 14.63
N ARG A 80 -1.13 -10.24 14.14
CA ARG A 80 -0.85 -10.54 12.73
C ARG A 80 -1.89 -9.92 11.81
N HIS A 81 -3.18 -10.05 12.13
CA HIS A 81 -4.25 -9.53 11.28
C HIS A 81 -4.27 -8.00 11.28
N TRP A 82 -4.09 -7.36 12.44
CA TRP A 82 -3.92 -5.89 12.51
C TRP A 82 -2.77 -5.39 11.63
N VAL A 83 -1.61 -6.04 11.74
CA VAL A 83 -0.42 -5.67 10.99
C VAL A 83 -0.65 -5.89 9.50
N ASN A 84 -1.14 -7.06 9.10
CA ASN A 84 -1.38 -7.39 7.69
C ASN A 84 -2.42 -6.46 7.08
N ASP A 85 -3.63 -6.38 7.63
CA ASP A 85 -4.70 -5.60 7.01
C ASP A 85 -4.47 -4.09 7.12
N GLY A 86 -3.88 -3.63 8.22
CA GLY A 86 -3.58 -2.22 8.45
C GLY A 86 -2.41 -1.73 7.58
N LEU A 87 -1.26 -2.41 7.62
CA LEU A 87 -0.11 -2.01 6.80
C LEU A 87 -0.38 -2.22 5.31
N MET A 88 -1.08 -3.28 4.92
CA MET A 88 -1.43 -3.49 3.51
C MET A 88 -2.43 -2.46 3.02
N ALA A 89 -3.39 -2.01 3.84
CA ALA A 89 -4.28 -0.92 3.45
C ALA A 89 -3.50 0.39 3.24
N LEU A 90 -2.51 0.69 4.09
CA LEU A 90 -1.63 1.84 3.90
C LEU A 90 -0.74 1.69 2.66
N PHE A 91 -0.18 0.51 2.42
CA PHE A 91 0.60 0.19 1.24
C PHE A 91 -0.21 0.41 -0.04
N PHE A 92 -1.41 -0.17 -0.12
CA PHE A 92 -2.30 -0.05 -1.27
C PHE A 92 -2.90 1.36 -1.40
N PHE A 93 -3.02 2.12 -0.32
CA PHE A 93 -3.33 3.55 -0.39
C PHE A 93 -2.20 4.33 -1.07
N MET A 94 -0.94 4.13 -0.64
CA MET A 94 0.20 4.77 -1.30
C MET A 94 0.33 4.34 -2.76
N LEU A 95 0.15 3.05 -3.04
CA LEU A 95 0.14 2.49 -4.39
C LEU A 95 -0.97 3.13 -5.24
N GLY A 96 -2.17 3.29 -4.68
CA GLY A 96 -3.31 3.96 -5.30
C GLY A 96 -3.06 5.43 -5.61
N LEU A 97 -2.29 6.14 -4.79
CA LEU A 97 -1.87 7.51 -5.06
C LEU A 97 -0.84 7.56 -6.19
N GLU A 98 0.10 6.62 -6.19
CA GLU A 98 1.16 6.54 -7.20
C GLU A 98 0.60 6.22 -8.59
N ILE A 99 -0.27 5.22 -8.71
CA ILE A 99 -0.92 4.90 -9.99
C ILE A 99 -1.77 6.08 -10.48
N LYS A 100 -2.48 6.76 -9.57
CA LYS A 100 -3.27 7.93 -9.93
C LYS A 100 -2.37 9.05 -10.46
N ARG A 101 -1.20 9.27 -9.84
CA ARG A 101 -0.20 10.23 -10.33
C ARG A 101 0.32 9.83 -11.70
N GLU A 102 0.69 8.57 -11.90
CA GLU A 102 1.23 8.05 -13.16
C GLU A 102 0.24 8.20 -14.32
N ILE A 103 -1.04 7.91 -14.10
CA ILE A 103 -2.09 8.06 -15.12
C ILE A 103 -2.35 9.54 -15.45
N LEU A 104 -2.33 10.43 -14.45
CA LEU A 104 -2.67 11.84 -14.65
C LEU A 104 -1.53 12.66 -15.26
N VAL A 105 -0.30 12.44 -14.79
CA VAL A 105 0.86 13.30 -15.12
C VAL A 105 2.15 12.53 -15.43
N GLY A 106 2.19 11.21 -15.23
CA GLY A 106 3.39 10.39 -15.42
C GLY A 106 3.47 9.67 -16.77
N GLU A 107 4.23 8.58 -16.78
CA GLU A 107 4.58 7.80 -17.98
C GLU A 107 3.38 6.98 -18.50
N LEU A 108 2.43 6.66 -17.62
CA LEU A 108 1.21 5.93 -17.99
C LEU A 108 0.13 6.81 -18.64
N LYS A 109 0.36 8.13 -18.74
CA LYS A 109 -0.56 9.05 -19.39
C LYS A 109 -0.73 8.78 -20.88
N LYS A 110 0.34 8.35 -21.58
CA LYS A 110 0.30 8.11 -23.02
C LYS A 110 -0.14 6.67 -23.30
N PRO A 111 -1.17 6.44 -24.15
CA PRO A 111 -1.67 5.10 -24.45
C PRO A 111 -0.57 4.18 -25.02
N GLN A 112 0.35 4.73 -25.81
CA GLN A 112 1.48 4.01 -26.41
C GLN A 112 2.43 3.40 -25.37
N GLN A 113 2.56 4.02 -24.19
CA GLN A 113 3.38 3.53 -23.09
C GLN A 113 2.55 2.65 -22.13
N PHE A 114 1.28 3.00 -21.94
CA PHE A 114 0.35 2.27 -21.07
C PHE A 114 0.03 0.85 -21.57
N PHE A 115 -0.39 0.70 -22.83
CA PHE A 115 -0.85 -0.60 -23.34
C PHE A 115 0.20 -1.72 -23.26
N PRO A 116 1.48 -1.50 -23.65
CA PRO A 116 2.50 -2.53 -23.52
C PRO A 116 2.73 -2.99 -22.08
N ILE A 117 2.72 -2.06 -21.11
CA ILE A 117 2.92 -2.38 -19.69
C ILE A 117 1.74 -3.18 -19.16
N VAL A 118 0.51 -2.78 -19.48
CA VAL A 118 -0.70 -3.52 -19.08
C VAL A 118 -0.72 -4.91 -19.70
N ALA A 119 -0.38 -5.05 -20.99
CA ALA A 119 -0.31 -6.35 -21.64
C ALA A 119 0.74 -7.26 -20.99
N ALA A 120 1.92 -6.70 -20.66
CA ALA A 120 2.96 -7.41 -19.93
C ALA A 120 2.52 -7.84 -18.53
N ALA A 121 1.82 -6.97 -17.79
CA ALA A 121 1.29 -7.29 -16.46
C ALA A 121 0.23 -8.40 -16.54
N ILE A 122 -0.77 -8.27 -17.42
CA ILE A 122 -1.80 -9.29 -17.60
C ILE A 122 -1.18 -10.64 -17.99
N GLY A 123 -0.19 -10.64 -18.88
CA GLY A 123 0.56 -11.86 -19.22
C GLY A 123 1.32 -12.42 -18.01
N GLY A 124 2.02 -11.55 -17.27
CA GLY A 124 2.75 -11.87 -16.05
C GLY A 124 1.87 -12.40 -14.91
N MET A 125 0.60 -12.04 -14.90
CA MET A 125 -0.41 -12.54 -13.97
C MET A 125 -1.03 -13.87 -14.41
N LEU A 126 -1.54 -13.91 -15.65
CA LEU A 126 -2.33 -15.03 -16.14
C LEU A 126 -1.48 -16.28 -16.36
N VAL A 127 -0.24 -16.13 -16.83
CA VAL A 127 0.62 -17.28 -17.14
C VAL A 127 1.00 -18.05 -15.86
N PRO A 128 1.53 -17.44 -14.78
CA PRO A 128 1.81 -18.15 -13.53
C PRO A 128 0.55 -18.75 -12.88
N ALA A 129 -0.57 -18.02 -12.90
CA ALA A 129 -1.86 -18.51 -12.41
C ALA A 129 -2.33 -19.77 -13.16
N ALA A 130 -2.28 -19.75 -14.50
CA ALA A 130 -2.70 -20.86 -15.33
C ALA A 130 -1.78 -22.08 -15.14
N ILE A 131 -0.47 -21.87 -15.03
CA ILE A 131 0.49 -22.94 -14.72
C ILE A 131 0.15 -23.56 -13.36
N PHE A 132 0.01 -22.75 -12.31
CA PHE A 132 -0.33 -23.26 -10.98
C PHE A 132 -1.65 -24.05 -10.98
N PHE A 133 -2.68 -23.52 -11.62
CA PHE A 133 -3.98 -24.19 -11.71
C PHE A 133 -3.88 -25.51 -12.46
N ALA A 134 -3.17 -25.57 -13.59
CA ALA A 134 -3.01 -26.79 -14.37
C ALA A 134 -2.32 -27.91 -13.56
N PHE A 135 -1.31 -27.56 -12.75
CA PHE A 135 -0.61 -28.53 -11.90
C PHE A 135 -1.41 -28.97 -10.66
N ASN A 136 -2.31 -28.11 -10.16
CA ASN A 136 -3.10 -28.38 -8.95
C ASN A 136 -4.56 -28.74 -9.26
N ALA A 137 -4.92 -28.89 -10.54
CA ALA A 137 -6.28 -29.19 -10.97
C ALA A 137 -6.76 -30.51 -10.33
N GLY A 138 -7.95 -30.46 -9.70
CA GLY A 138 -8.53 -31.61 -8.99
C GLY A 138 -8.04 -31.80 -7.55
N SER A 139 -7.11 -30.98 -7.06
CA SER A 139 -6.71 -30.95 -5.66
C SER A 139 -7.48 -29.88 -4.86
N MET A 140 -7.49 -30.01 -3.54
CA MET A 140 -8.03 -28.97 -2.64
C MET A 140 -7.27 -27.64 -2.76
N ASN A 141 -6.02 -27.67 -3.25
CA ASN A 141 -5.16 -26.50 -3.38
C ASN A 141 -5.42 -25.70 -4.66
N ALA A 142 -6.30 -26.16 -5.57
CA ALA A 142 -6.62 -25.45 -6.81
C ALA A 142 -7.16 -24.03 -6.56
N HIS A 143 -7.77 -23.78 -5.39
CA HIS A 143 -8.24 -22.46 -5.01
C HIS A 143 -7.10 -21.45 -4.78
N GLY A 144 -5.84 -21.89 -4.65
CA GLY A 144 -4.67 -21.02 -4.46
C GLY A 144 -4.07 -20.42 -5.73
N TRP A 145 -4.78 -20.45 -6.86
CA TRP A 145 -4.26 -20.01 -8.16
C TRP A 145 -3.86 -18.53 -8.23
N GLY A 146 -4.35 -17.71 -7.29
CA GLY A 146 -4.01 -16.30 -7.16
C GLY A 146 -2.66 -16.03 -6.47
N ILE A 147 -2.12 -17.01 -5.75
CA ILE A 147 -0.85 -16.89 -5.01
C ILE A 147 0.33 -16.51 -5.91
N PRO A 148 0.59 -17.17 -7.06
CA PRO A 148 1.76 -16.89 -7.90
C PRO A 148 1.61 -15.63 -8.77
N MET A 149 0.51 -14.88 -8.63
CA MET A 149 0.24 -13.70 -9.46
C MET A 149 0.95 -12.45 -8.95
N ALA A 150 1.19 -12.35 -7.65
CA ALA A 150 1.73 -11.12 -7.04
C ALA A 150 3.25 -11.06 -7.16
N THR A 151 3.77 -9.86 -7.46
CA THR A 151 5.20 -9.58 -7.55
C THR A 151 5.61 -8.52 -6.53
N ASP A 152 6.56 -8.81 -5.63
CA ASP A 152 7.07 -7.81 -4.69
C ASP A 152 7.93 -6.74 -5.41
N ALA A 153 7.32 -5.59 -5.66
CA ALA A 153 7.94 -4.44 -6.31
C ALA A 153 9.18 -3.91 -5.55
N ALA A 154 9.10 -3.86 -4.22
CA ALA A 154 10.16 -3.29 -3.38
C ALA A 154 11.41 -4.16 -3.41
N PHE A 155 11.22 -5.48 -3.43
CA PHE A 155 12.31 -6.42 -3.61
C PHE A 155 12.88 -6.39 -5.03
N ALA A 156 12.01 -6.42 -6.05
CA ALA A 156 12.43 -6.47 -7.45
C ALA A 156 13.23 -5.21 -7.85
N VAL A 157 12.75 -4.02 -7.50
CA VAL A 157 13.49 -2.77 -7.72
C VAL A 157 14.75 -2.71 -6.86
N GLY A 158 14.69 -3.22 -5.64
CA GLY A 158 15.86 -3.31 -4.76
C GLY A 158 17.03 -4.05 -5.39
N VAL A 159 16.78 -5.23 -5.95
CA VAL A 159 17.79 -6.03 -6.64
C VAL A 159 18.35 -5.30 -7.86
N LEU A 160 17.50 -4.63 -8.67
CA LEU A 160 17.98 -3.84 -9.81
C LEU A 160 18.90 -2.69 -9.37
N VAL A 161 18.58 -2.03 -8.26
CA VAL A 161 19.39 -0.95 -7.71
C VAL A 161 20.73 -1.48 -7.18
N PHE A 162 20.77 -2.69 -6.59
CA PHE A 162 22.01 -3.35 -6.19
C PHE A 162 22.93 -3.70 -7.37
N LEU A 163 22.37 -4.07 -8.52
CA LEU A 163 23.12 -4.30 -9.76
C LEU A 163 23.74 -3.00 -10.34
N GLY A 164 23.38 -1.85 -9.80
CA GLY A 164 24.05 -0.57 -9.97
C GLY A 164 23.96 0.00 -11.38
N ARG A 165 25.04 0.69 -11.81
CA ARG A 165 25.09 1.51 -13.04
C ARG A 165 24.87 0.74 -14.36
N ARG A 166 24.77 -0.59 -14.34
CA ARG A 166 24.56 -1.40 -15.55
C ARG A 166 23.10 -1.41 -16.02
N ILE A 167 22.18 -0.97 -15.18
CA ILE A 167 20.75 -1.03 -15.48
C ILE A 167 20.25 0.32 -16.00
N PRO A 168 19.63 0.37 -17.20
CA PRO A 168 19.03 1.59 -17.71
C PRO A 168 17.93 2.11 -16.78
N ALA A 169 17.89 3.43 -16.55
CA ALA A 169 16.83 4.06 -15.74
C ALA A 169 15.42 3.74 -16.27
N ALA A 170 15.27 3.62 -17.60
CA ALA A 170 14.03 3.23 -18.24
C ALA A 170 13.52 1.85 -17.79
N LEU A 171 14.41 0.90 -17.48
CA LEU A 171 14.02 -0.44 -17.01
C LEU A 171 13.47 -0.40 -15.58
N ILE A 172 14.05 0.44 -14.71
CA ILE A 172 13.57 0.63 -13.34
C ILE A 172 12.17 1.24 -13.36
N VAL A 173 11.95 2.27 -14.18
CA VAL A 173 10.64 2.91 -14.36
C VAL A 173 9.63 1.92 -14.94
N PHE A 174 10.01 1.17 -15.98
CA PHE A 174 9.15 0.13 -16.57
C PHE A 174 8.76 -0.94 -15.56
N LEU A 175 9.72 -1.49 -14.81
CA LEU A 175 9.46 -2.53 -13.81
C LEU A 175 8.59 -2.01 -12.67
N THR A 176 8.84 -0.78 -12.22
CA THR A 176 8.02 -0.15 -11.17
C THR A 176 6.57 0.00 -11.64
N ALA A 177 6.36 0.50 -12.87
CA ALA A 177 5.03 0.63 -13.44
C ALA A 177 4.35 -0.74 -13.65
N LEU A 178 5.08 -1.74 -14.13
CA LEU A 178 4.62 -3.11 -14.28
C LEU A 178 4.14 -3.68 -12.94
N ALA A 179 4.96 -3.56 -11.89
CA ALA A 179 4.66 -4.09 -10.57
C ALA A 179 3.46 -3.40 -9.92
N ILE A 180 3.30 -2.08 -10.11
CA ILE A 180 2.11 -1.36 -9.64
C ILE A 180 0.84 -1.93 -10.30
N ILE A 181 0.85 -2.16 -11.62
CA ILE A 181 -0.32 -2.69 -12.34
C ILE A 181 -0.60 -4.14 -11.91
N ASP A 182 0.46 -4.94 -11.75
CA ASP A 182 0.39 -6.33 -11.27
C ASP A 182 -0.23 -6.42 -9.87
N ASP A 183 0.26 -5.63 -8.90
CA ASP A 183 -0.25 -5.56 -7.54
C ASP A 183 -1.73 -5.11 -7.50
N MET A 184 -2.10 -4.12 -8.30
CA MET A 184 -3.50 -3.68 -8.43
C MET A 184 -4.39 -4.75 -9.05
N GLY A 185 -3.88 -5.47 -10.05
CA GLY A 185 -4.59 -6.58 -10.65
C GLY A 185 -4.80 -7.71 -9.64
N ALA A 186 -3.75 -8.09 -8.93
CA ALA A 186 -3.77 -9.15 -7.93
C ALA A 186 -4.77 -8.84 -6.82
N ILE A 187 -4.79 -7.61 -6.27
CA ILE A 187 -5.75 -7.27 -5.22
C ILE A 187 -7.19 -7.24 -5.72
N LEU A 188 -7.45 -6.82 -6.95
CA LEU A 188 -8.79 -6.90 -7.54
C LEU A 188 -9.24 -8.36 -7.67
N ILE A 189 -8.35 -9.26 -8.13
CA ILE A 189 -8.64 -10.68 -8.21
C ILE A 189 -8.93 -11.27 -6.82
N ILE A 190 -8.10 -10.95 -5.83
CA ILE A 190 -8.33 -11.36 -4.44
C ILE A 190 -9.69 -10.85 -3.94
N ALA A 191 -10.03 -9.60 -4.22
CA ALA A 191 -11.32 -9.02 -3.83
C ALA A 191 -12.53 -9.68 -4.53
N PHE A 192 -12.42 -10.14 -5.77
CA PHE A 192 -13.56 -10.75 -6.47
C PHE A 192 -13.68 -12.26 -6.24
N PHE A 193 -12.56 -12.97 -6.13
CA PHE A 193 -12.54 -14.44 -6.09
C PHE A 193 -12.30 -15.03 -4.70
N TYR A 194 -11.79 -14.24 -3.75
CA TYR A 194 -11.47 -14.70 -2.38
C TYR A 194 -12.25 -13.93 -1.31
N SER A 195 -13.27 -13.15 -1.70
CA SER A 195 -14.17 -12.53 -0.73
C SER A 195 -15.07 -13.56 -0.07
N GLU A 196 -15.28 -13.41 1.23
CA GLU A 196 -16.15 -14.25 2.02
C GLU A 196 -17.63 -13.78 1.92
N THR A 197 -18.46 -14.17 2.88
CA THR A 197 -19.86 -13.75 2.96
C THR A 197 -19.97 -12.23 2.99
N ILE A 198 -20.51 -11.64 1.92
CA ILE A 198 -20.63 -10.19 1.76
C ILE A 198 -21.73 -9.66 2.67
N ASN A 199 -21.37 -8.77 3.58
CA ASN A 199 -22.32 -8.02 4.38
C ASN A 199 -22.69 -6.70 3.69
N THR A 200 -23.88 -6.69 3.08
CA THR A 200 -24.41 -5.55 2.32
C THR A 200 -24.59 -4.28 3.16
N PHE A 201 -24.84 -4.42 4.47
CA PHE A 201 -24.99 -3.28 5.36
C PHE A 201 -23.67 -2.49 5.48
N TYR A 202 -22.58 -3.16 5.83
CA TYR A 202 -21.28 -2.51 5.92
C TYR A 202 -20.78 -1.99 4.57
N LEU A 203 -21.07 -2.71 3.48
CA LEU A 203 -20.73 -2.26 2.13
C LEU A 203 -21.46 -0.96 1.75
N SER A 204 -22.73 -0.81 2.17
CA SER A 204 -23.50 0.42 1.93
C SER A 204 -22.92 1.62 2.68
N ILE A 205 -22.47 1.43 3.93
CA ILE A 205 -21.81 2.47 4.73
C ILE A 205 -20.48 2.87 4.07
N ALA A 206 -19.67 1.90 3.67
CA ALA A 206 -18.41 2.15 2.99
C ALA A 206 -18.62 2.94 1.68
N ALA A 207 -19.66 2.60 0.91
CA ALA A 207 -20.01 3.33 -0.30
C ALA A 207 -20.45 4.78 -0.01
N MET A 208 -21.26 5.01 1.03
CA MET A 208 -21.64 6.36 1.45
C MET A 208 -20.43 7.20 1.89
N LEU A 209 -19.52 6.62 2.67
CA LEU A 209 -18.28 7.29 3.09
C LEU A 209 -17.37 7.62 1.90
N LEU A 210 -17.28 6.72 0.92
CA LEU A 210 -16.51 6.96 -0.31
C LEU A 210 -17.13 8.10 -1.12
N LEU A 211 -18.46 8.11 -1.30
CA LEU A 211 -19.18 9.20 -1.96
C LEU A 211 -19.00 10.52 -1.22
N PHE A 212 -18.99 10.50 0.11
CA PHE A 212 -18.69 11.68 0.92
C PHE A 212 -17.27 12.21 0.65
N LEU A 213 -16.24 11.36 0.67
CA LEU A 213 -14.87 11.76 0.35
C LEU A 213 -14.70 12.26 -1.09
N ALA A 214 -15.38 11.62 -2.05
CA ALA A 214 -15.44 12.08 -3.43
C ALA A 214 -16.11 13.45 -3.53
N GLY A 215 -17.21 13.67 -2.80
CA GLY A 215 -17.87 14.96 -2.66
C GLY A 215 -16.92 16.03 -2.11
N CYS A 216 -16.20 15.74 -1.01
CA CYS A 216 -15.19 16.63 -0.46
C CYS A 216 -14.13 17.03 -1.49
N ASN A 217 -13.67 16.09 -2.31
CA ASN A 217 -12.71 16.37 -3.39
C ASN A 217 -13.31 17.29 -4.47
N ILE A 218 -14.56 17.05 -4.87
CA ILE A 218 -15.27 17.88 -5.86
C ILE A 218 -15.50 19.30 -5.33
N PHE A 219 -15.88 19.45 -4.05
CA PHE A 219 -16.06 20.74 -3.39
C PHE A 219 -14.74 21.45 -3.03
N GLY A 220 -13.59 20.83 -3.32
CA GLY A 220 -12.28 21.45 -3.16
C GLY A 220 -11.69 21.39 -1.74
N PHE A 221 -12.22 20.54 -0.86
CA PHE A 221 -11.59 20.27 0.44
C PHE A 221 -10.29 19.49 0.21
N ARG A 222 -9.14 20.07 0.56
CA ARG A 222 -7.82 19.45 0.34
C ARG A 222 -7.08 19.05 1.62
N HIS A 223 -7.76 19.10 2.76
CA HIS A 223 -7.12 18.81 4.05
C HIS A 223 -6.83 17.30 4.18
N PRO A 224 -5.55 16.87 4.27
CA PRO A 224 -5.20 15.44 4.24
C PRO A 224 -5.88 14.61 5.34
N VAL A 225 -6.08 15.21 6.51
CA VAL A 225 -6.72 14.54 7.67
C VAL A 225 -8.14 14.06 7.35
N VAL A 226 -8.89 14.75 6.50
CA VAL A 226 -10.26 14.33 6.13
C VAL A 226 -10.23 12.99 5.39
N TYR A 227 -9.31 12.86 4.42
CA TYR A 227 -9.14 11.64 3.65
C TYR A 227 -8.51 10.52 4.46
N PHE A 228 -7.59 10.84 5.38
CA PHE A 228 -6.96 9.86 6.25
C PHE A 228 -7.96 9.28 7.26
N LEU A 229 -8.71 10.13 7.96
CA LEU A 229 -9.74 9.68 8.90
C LEU A 229 -10.89 8.98 8.20
N GLY A 230 -11.38 9.53 7.08
CA GLY A 230 -12.41 8.88 6.26
C GLY A 230 -11.93 7.55 5.69
N GLY A 231 -10.66 7.45 5.30
CA GLY A 231 -10.05 6.20 4.87
C GLY A 231 -9.98 5.16 5.98
N GLY A 232 -9.63 5.57 7.21
CA GLY A 232 -9.70 4.70 8.39
C GLY A 232 -11.11 4.18 8.67
N MET A 233 -12.14 5.04 8.51
CA MET A 233 -13.54 4.60 8.65
C MET A 233 -13.94 3.62 7.55
N ILE A 234 -13.58 3.89 6.28
CA ILE A 234 -13.85 2.98 5.16
C ILE A 234 -13.16 1.64 5.39
N TRP A 235 -11.90 1.64 5.84
CA TRP A 235 -11.16 0.43 6.17
C TRP A 235 -11.86 -0.39 7.26
N LEU A 236 -12.29 0.23 8.36
CA LEU A 236 -13.05 -0.45 9.43
C LEU A 236 -14.36 -1.05 8.92
N THR A 237 -15.09 -0.34 8.06
CA THR A 237 -16.33 -0.86 7.47
C THR A 237 -16.06 -2.00 6.49
N MET A 238 -14.98 -1.93 5.72
CA MET A 238 -14.60 -2.99 4.77
C MET A 238 -14.15 -4.25 5.50
N LEU A 239 -13.46 -4.13 6.63
CA LEU A 239 -13.06 -5.28 7.44
C LEU A 239 -14.26 -6.12 7.91
N ASN A 240 -15.42 -5.49 8.08
CA ASN A 240 -16.67 -6.18 8.45
C ASN A 240 -17.57 -6.52 7.24
N SER A 241 -17.20 -6.12 6.02
CA SER A 241 -18.04 -6.28 4.82
C SER A 241 -17.85 -7.63 4.11
N GLY A 242 -16.82 -8.40 4.46
CA GLY A 242 -16.43 -9.63 3.77
C GLY A 242 -15.57 -9.41 2.52
N ILE A 243 -15.38 -8.15 2.11
CA ILE A 243 -14.39 -7.75 1.10
C ILE A 243 -13.06 -7.45 1.81
N HIS A 244 -11.96 -7.78 1.16
CA HIS A 244 -10.62 -7.49 1.67
C HIS A 244 -10.45 -6.00 2.03
N ALA A 245 -10.08 -5.73 3.29
CA ALA A 245 -9.95 -4.37 3.82
C ALA A 245 -8.89 -3.53 3.08
N THR A 246 -7.93 -4.19 2.44
CA THR A 246 -6.86 -3.56 1.63
C THR A 246 -7.39 -2.82 0.40
N VAL A 247 -8.54 -3.23 -0.15
CA VAL A 247 -9.22 -2.52 -1.26
C VAL A 247 -9.62 -1.11 -0.86
N ALA A 248 -9.90 -0.88 0.44
CA ALA A 248 -10.20 0.46 0.97
C ALA A 248 -9.08 1.46 0.66
N GLY A 249 -7.81 1.03 0.73
CA GLY A 249 -6.67 1.89 0.44
C GLY A 249 -6.74 2.47 -0.98
N ILE A 250 -6.94 1.61 -1.98
CA ILE A 250 -7.04 2.03 -3.39
C ILE A 250 -8.25 2.94 -3.61
N LEU A 251 -9.41 2.56 -3.07
CA LEU A 251 -10.64 3.32 -3.23
C LEU A 251 -10.50 4.74 -2.66
N VAL A 252 -9.92 4.87 -1.47
CA VAL A 252 -9.68 6.17 -0.83
C VAL A 252 -8.67 6.98 -1.65
N ALA A 253 -7.59 6.37 -2.12
CA ALA A 253 -6.58 7.06 -2.93
C ALA A 253 -7.17 7.71 -4.19
N ILE A 254 -8.14 7.06 -4.84
CA ILE A 254 -8.87 7.61 -5.99
C ILE A 254 -9.65 8.88 -5.61
N THR A 255 -10.11 9.01 -4.37
CA THR A 255 -10.81 10.22 -3.88
C THR A 255 -9.87 11.38 -3.52
N VAL A 256 -8.58 11.13 -3.26
CA VAL A 256 -7.65 12.17 -2.81
C VAL A 256 -7.31 13.18 -3.94
N PRO A 257 -7.35 14.50 -3.71
CA PRO A 257 -7.00 15.49 -4.72
C PRO A 257 -5.55 15.36 -5.22
N ALA A 258 -5.35 15.27 -6.54
CA ALA A 258 -4.02 15.09 -7.16
C ALA A 258 -3.47 16.35 -7.86
N ARG A 259 -4.22 17.46 -7.87
CA ARG A 259 -3.80 18.70 -8.53
C ARG A 259 -3.32 19.72 -7.49
N PRO A 260 -2.12 20.32 -7.67
CA PRO A 260 -1.65 21.37 -6.77
C PRO A 260 -2.58 22.60 -6.83
N ILE A 261 -2.62 23.36 -5.73
CA ILE A 261 -3.27 24.66 -5.68
C ILE A 261 -2.61 25.54 -6.75
N ARG A 262 -3.38 26.01 -7.75
CA ARG A 262 -2.95 27.17 -8.54
C ARG A 262 -2.87 28.33 -7.55
N ALA A 263 -1.65 28.66 -7.12
CA ALA A 263 -1.33 29.98 -6.59
C ALA A 263 -1.24 30.97 -7.75
#